data_AF-A0A9Y2AVJ3-F1
#
_entry.id   AF-A0A9Y2AVJ3-F1
#
_cell.length_a   1.000
_cell.length_b   1.000
_cell.length_c   1.000
_cell.angle_alpha   90.00
_cell.angle_beta   90.00
_cell.angle_gamma   90.00
#
_symmetry.space_group_name_H-M   'P 1'
#
loop_
_entity.id
_entity.type
_entity.pdbx_description
1 polymer ?
#
loop_
_entity_poly.entity_id
_entity_poly.type
_entity_poly.pdbx_seq_one_letter_code
_entity_poly.pdbx_strand_id
1 'polypeptide(L)'
;MMRFSSSAPYMVGMSILLLLAGCAKSTDDGNASNNAAMVEAIDDVDALGAVGSDVARLPTDDWVGRWTGPEGLFLDIQPSPDGKPGHYAIANRDNLDRQDDYDGVADGSTIRFVRDGKDLAIRQGKGDETGLKYLAGKQECLIVVAGQEGYCR
;
A
#
# COMPACT_ATOMS: atom_id res chain seq x y z
N MET A 1 47.78 24.37 28.94
CA MET A 1 47.95 22.91 28.81
C MET A 1 47.37 22.48 27.47
N MET A 2 48.23 22.18 26.50
CA MET A 2 47.87 21.60 25.21
C MET A 2 47.56 20.10 25.39
N ARG A 3 46.53 19.59 24.72
CA ARG A 3 46.51 18.21 24.24
C ARG A 3 46.03 18.18 22.78
N PHE A 4 46.98 17.81 21.93
CA PHE A 4 46.87 17.46 20.52
C PHE A 4 46.41 16.01 20.34
N SER A 5 46.13 15.66 19.08
CA SER A 5 46.12 14.32 18.44
C SER A 5 44.76 13.60 18.42
N SER A 6 44.33 12.95 17.33
CA SER A 6 45.02 12.57 16.09
C SER A 6 44.00 12.31 14.97
N SER A 7 44.40 12.64 13.74
CA SER A 7 43.88 12.10 12.49
C SER A 7 44.36 10.65 12.27
N ALA A 8 43.54 9.80 11.63
CA ALA A 8 43.92 8.88 10.55
C ALA A 8 42.71 8.14 9.97
N PRO A 9 42.66 7.93 8.63
CA PRO A 9 41.65 7.15 7.91
C PRO A 9 42.08 5.67 7.79
N TYR A 10 41.12 4.76 7.67
CA TYR A 10 41.39 3.38 7.25
C TYR A 10 40.45 2.92 6.14
N MET A 11 41.08 2.15 5.28
CA MET A 11 40.74 1.74 3.93
C MET A 11 40.26 0.27 3.95
N VAL A 12 39.64 -0.16 2.84
CA VAL A 12 39.54 -1.54 2.32
C VAL A 12 38.32 -2.38 2.73
N GLY A 13 37.62 -2.84 1.69
CA GLY A 13 37.00 -4.18 1.60
C GLY A 13 35.52 -4.14 1.24
N MET A 14 34.97 -4.97 0.35
CA MET A 14 35.51 -5.99 -0.55
C MET A 14 34.35 -6.32 -1.50
N SER A 15 34.63 -6.41 -2.79
CA SER A 15 33.67 -6.67 -3.87
C SER A 15 32.95 -8.00 -3.70
N ILE A 16 31.62 -8.03 -3.88
CA ILE A 16 30.85 -9.26 -4.08
C ILE A 16 30.26 -9.20 -5.49
N LEU A 17 30.81 -10.03 -6.39
CA LEU A 17 30.20 -10.38 -7.66
C LEU A 17 29.13 -11.46 -7.40
N LEU A 18 27.87 -11.19 -7.73
CA LEU A 18 26.82 -12.20 -7.83
C LEU A 18 26.62 -12.56 -9.32
N LEU A 19 26.88 -13.84 -9.61
CA LEU A 19 26.73 -14.46 -10.92
C LEU A 19 25.24 -14.69 -11.23
N LEU A 20 24.82 -14.30 -12.43
CA LEU A 20 23.53 -14.68 -13.02
C LEU A 20 23.55 -16.16 -13.43
N ALA A 21 22.59 -16.93 -12.93
CA ALA A 21 22.20 -18.22 -13.51
C ALA A 21 20.82 -18.06 -14.16
N GLY A 22 20.78 -18.28 -15.47
CA GLY A 22 19.56 -18.34 -16.27
C GLY A 22 19.40 -19.69 -16.98
N CYS A 23 18.23 -19.84 -17.61
CA CYS A 23 17.72 -20.93 -18.46
C CYS A 23 17.17 -22.17 -17.72
N ALA A 24 16.11 -22.85 -18.18
CA ALA A 24 15.02 -22.60 -19.12
C ALA A 24 14.09 -23.84 -19.09
N LYS A 25 12.83 -23.68 -19.49
CA LYS A 25 11.99 -24.65 -20.22
C LYS A 25 11.51 -25.91 -19.48
N SER A 26 10.19 -25.99 -19.33
CA SER A 26 9.37 -27.07 -19.92
C SER A 26 7.89 -26.66 -19.94
N THR A 27 7.38 -26.48 -21.15
CA THR A 27 5.96 -26.63 -21.50
C THR A 27 5.77 -28.07 -21.91
N ASP A 28 4.85 -28.79 -21.28
CA ASP A 28 4.21 -29.96 -21.87
C ASP A 28 2.73 -29.92 -21.51
N ASP A 29 1.91 -29.98 -22.56
CA ASP A 29 0.46 -30.04 -22.57
C ASP A 29 0.00 -31.46 -22.22
N GLY A 30 -1.05 -31.56 -21.41
CA GLY A 30 -1.68 -32.84 -21.09
C GLY A 30 -3.16 -32.69 -20.77
N ASN A 31 -3.95 -32.13 -21.69
CA ASN A 31 -5.40 -32.25 -21.65
C ASN A 31 -5.81 -33.62 -22.20
N ALA A 32 -6.23 -34.52 -21.31
CA ALA A 32 -7.00 -35.71 -21.66
C ALA A 32 -8.15 -35.90 -20.66
N SER A 33 -9.36 -35.63 -21.16
CA SER A 33 -10.65 -35.97 -20.57
C SER A 33 -10.80 -37.49 -20.33
N ASN A 34 -11.51 -37.91 -19.28
CA ASN A 34 -12.77 -38.69 -19.36
C ASN A 34 -13.21 -39.27 -18.00
N ASN A 35 -14.51 -39.51 -17.92
CA ASN A 35 -15.32 -39.60 -16.71
C ASN A 35 -15.63 -41.06 -16.30
N ALA A 36 -16.00 -41.21 -15.01
CA ALA A 36 -16.87 -42.23 -14.39
C ALA A 36 -16.27 -43.56 -13.89
N ALA A 37 -16.22 -43.72 -12.56
CA ALA A 37 -16.79 -44.85 -11.81
C ALA A 37 -16.77 -44.54 -10.30
N MET A 38 -17.88 -44.83 -9.63
CA MET A 38 -18.21 -44.57 -8.22
C MET A 38 -17.57 -45.59 -7.26
N VAL A 39 -17.01 -45.13 -6.13
CA VAL A 39 -17.08 -45.79 -4.81
C VAL A 39 -16.70 -44.79 -3.70
N GLU A 40 -17.59 -44.69 -2.71
CA GLU A 40 -17.47 -43.88 -1.49
C GLU A 40 -16.31 -44.35 -0.60
N ALA A 41 -15.44 -43.43 -0.20
CA ALA A 41 -14.63 -43.54 1.01
C ALA A 41 -14.37 -42.12 1.52
N ILE A 42 -15.12 -41.74 2.54
CA ILE A 42 -14.85 -40.59 3.40
C ILE A 42 -13.64 -40.97 4.23
N ASP A 43 -12.52 -40.29 4.02
CA ASP A 43 -11.57 -40.02 5.08
C ASP A 43 -11.24 -38.52 5.00
N ASP A 44 -11.93 -37.79 5.88
CA ASP A 44 -11.66 -36.43 6.29
C ASP A 44 -10.22 -36.33 6.81
N VAL A 45 -9.26 -36.03 5.93
CA VAL A 45 -7.94 -35.57 6.36
C VAL A 45 -7.43 -34.49 5.42
N ASP A 46 -7.09 -33.36 6.04
CA ASP A 46 -6.40 -32.21 5.45
C ASP A 46 -7.20 -31.26 4.54
N ALA A 47 -8.42 -30.94 4.98
CA ALA A 47 -8.89 -29.56 4.90
C ALA A 47 -8.42 -28.77 6.14
N LEU A 48 -7.10 -28.78 6.44
CA LEU A 48 -6.48 -27.59 7.00
C LEU A 48 -6.53 -26.56 5.87
N GLY A 49 -7.71 -25.96 5.75
CA GLY A 49 -8.00 -24.91 4.80
C GLY A 49 -6.82 -23.96 4.81
N ALA A 50 -6.42 -23.54 3.61
CA ALA A 50 -5.74 -22.30 3.46
C ALA A 50 -6.61 -21.22 4.13
N VAL A 51 -6.46 -21.06 5.45
CA VAL A 51 -6.78 -19.84 6.18
C VAL A 51 -5.71 -18.83 5.76
N GLY A 52 -5.64 -18.57 4.45
CA GLY A 52 -5.11 -17.32 3.97
C GLY A 52 -6.07 -16.30 4.53
N SER A 53 -5.69 -15.71 5.66
CA SER A 53 -6.35 -14.65 6.39
C SER A 53 -7.53 -14.03 5.64
N ASP A 54 -8.71 -14.69 5.70
CA ASP A 54 -9.98 -14.10 5.26
C ASP A 54 -10.42 -13.12 6.36
N VAL A 55 -9.54 -12.19 6.70
CA VAL A 55 -10.00 -10.97 7.33
C VAL A 55 -10.78 -10.27 6.24
N ALA A 56 -12.08 -10.11 6.47
CA ALA A 56 -12.99 -9.50 5.52
C ALA A 56 -12.36 -8.21 4.98
N ARG A 57 -12.11 -8.17 3.65
CA ARG A 57 -11.58 -7.00 2.96
C ARG A 57 -12.44 -5.79 3.30
N LEU A 58 -11.80 -4.71 3.74
CA LEU A 58 -12.48 -3.47 4.05
C LEU A 58 -12.64 -2.63 2.78
N PRO A 59 -13.70 -1.81 2.63
CA PRO A 59 -13.86 -0.93 1.47
C PRO A 59 -12.67 0.02 1.27
N THR A 60 -11.99 0.39 2.35
CA THR A 60 -10.80 1.24 2.34
C THR A 60 -9.57 0.56 1.75
N ASP A 61 -9.55 -0.77 1.62
CA ASP A 61 -8.46 -1.50 0.98
C ASP A 61 -8.37 -1.22 -0.53
N ASP A 62 -9.48 -0.80 -1.16
CA ASP A 62 -9.51 -0.41 -2.57
C ASP A 62 -8.85 0.95 -2.84
N TRP A 63 -8.45 1.65 -1.77
CA TRP A 63 -7.78 2.95 -1.83
C TRP A 63 -6.26 2.84 -1.77
N VAL A 64 -5.72 1.64 -1.55
CA VAL A 64 -4.28 1.40 -1.58
C VAL A 64 -3.69 1.83 -2.94
N GLY A 65 -2.58 2.57 -2.86
CA GLY A 65 -1.91 3.18 -3.99
C GLY A 65 -1.86 4.71 -3.90
N ARG A 66 -1.30 5.31 -4.95
CA ARG A 66 -1.13 6.76 -5.06
C ARG A 66 -2.32 7.44 -5.73
N TRP A 67 -2.80 8.50 -5.10
CA TRP A 67 -3.80 9.44 -5.57
C TRP A 67 -3.16 10.79 -5.85
N THR A 68 -3.52 11.41 -6.97
CA THR A 68 -2.82 12.59 -7.49
C THR A 68 -3.62 13.88 -7.27
N GLY A 69 -2.93 14.91 -6.81
CA GLY A 69 -3.40 16.29 -6.72
C GLY A 69 -2.70 17.20 -7.74
N PRO A 70 -3.08 18.48 -7.82
CA PRO A 70 -2.41 19.47 -8.67
C PRO A 70 -0.93 19.63 -8.28
N GLU A 71 -0.09 20.11 -9.21
CA GLU A 71 1.29 20.58 -8.92
C GLU A 71 2.21 19.55 -8.22
N GLY A 72 1.91 18.26 -8.38
CA GLY A 72 2.66 17.17 -7.76
C GLY A 72 2.20 16.81 -6.35
N LEU A 73 1.16 17.45 -5.79
CA LEU A 73 0.56 16.99 -4.55
C LEU A 73 0.08 15.54 -4.67
N PHE A 74 0.15 14.78 -3.59
CA PHE A 74 -0.31 13.38 -3.60
C PHE A 74 -0.77 12.92 -2.23
N LEU A 75 -1.59 11.87 -2.25
CA LEU A 75 -1.90 11.02 -1.11
C LEU A 75 -1.57 9.58 -1.51
N ASP A 76 -0.68 8.92 -0.78
CA ASP A 76 -0.27 7.55 -1.03
C ASP A 76 -0.62 6.69 0.18
N ILE A 77 -1.48 5.71 -0.05
CA ILE A 77 -2.02 4.84 0.99
C ILE A 77 -1.43 3.45 0.77
N GLN A 78 -0.73 2.93 1.75
CA GLN A 78 -0.16 1.58 1.72
C GLN A 78 -0.70 0.78 2.90
N PRO A 79 -0.74 -0.56 2.81
CA PRO A 79 -0.95 -1.40 3.99
C PRO A 79 0.07 -1.04 5.08
N SER A 80 -0.38 -0.96 6.32
CA SER A 80 0.53 -0.70 7.44
C SER A 80 1.59 -1.80 7.55
N PRO A 81 2.86 -1.47 7.88
CA PRO A 81 3.92 -2.44 8.07
C PRO A 81 3.67 -3.38 9.26
N ASP A 82 2.74 -3.05 10.17
CA ASP A 82 2.35 -3.93 11.28
C ASP A 82 1.45 -5.10 10.84
N GLY A 83 1.01 -5.12 9.58
CA GLY A 83 0.20 -6.18 8.99
C GLY A 83 -1.22 -6.27 9.54
N LYS A 84 -1.68 -5.29 10.33
CA LYS A 84 -3.03 -5.31 10.88
C LYS A 84 -4.06 -4.89 9.83
N PRO A 85 -5.12 -5.68 9.63
CA PRO A 85 -6.22 -5.30 8.73
C PRO A 85 -6.85 -3.97 9.12
N GLY A 86 -7.09 -3.11 8.14
CA GLY A 86 -7.62 -1.75 8.35
C GLY A 86 -6.61 -0.75 8.91
N HIS A 87 -5.34 -1.11 9.07
CA HIS A 87 -4.28 -0.16 9.37
C HIS A 87 -3.51 0.19 8.08
N TYR A 88 -3.21 1.48 7.90
CA TYR A 88 -2.56 1.99 6.71
C TYR A 88 -1.38 2.90 7.06
N ALA A 89 -0.32 2.83 6.26
CA ALA A 89 0.70 3.86 6.20
C ALA A 89 0.29 4.90 5.14
N ILE A 90 0.22 6.17 5.53
CA ILE A 90 -0.21 7.26 4.66
C ILE A 90 0.96 8.21 4.45
N ALA A 91 1.49 8.30 3.24
CA ALA A 91 2.38 9.39 2.86
C ALA A 91 1.55 10.50 2.20
N ASN A 92 1.64 11.74 2.68
CA ASN A 92 0.90 12.86 2.11
C ASN A 92 1.82 14.04 1.84
N ARG A 93 1.76 14.56 0.61
CA ARG A 93 2.26 15.88 0.23
C ARG A 93 1.06 16.76 -0.07
N ASP A 94 0.61 17.49 0.95
CA ASP A 94 -0.60 18.31 0.93
C ASP A 94 -0.35 19.77 0.54
N ASN A 95 0.92 20.18 0.52
CA ASN A 95 1.38 21.44 -0.05
C ASN A 95 2.78 21.24 -0.68
N LEU A 96 3.32 22.29 -1.31
CA LEU A 96 4.59 22.20 -2.04
C LEU A 96 5.84 22.16 -1.14
N ASP A 97 5.69 22.53 0.13
CA ASP A 97 6.80 22.69 1.06
C ASP A 97 6.90 21.53 2.06
N ARG A 98 5.88 20.67 2.14
CA ARG A 98 5.77 19.61 3.14
C ARG A 98 5.32 18.29 2.54
N GLN A 99 6.01 17.23 2.94
CA GLN A 99 5.60 15.84 2.79
C GLN A 99 5.92 15.12 4.08
N ASP A 100 4.94 14.41 4.63
CA ASP A 100 5.06 13.66 5.88
C ASP A 100 4.31 12.31 5.80
N ASP A 101 4.60 11.44 6.76
CA ASP A 101 3.97 10.12 6.91
C ASP A 101 3.05 10.09 8.14
N TYR A 102 1.95 9.36 8.06
CA TYR A 102 0.93 9.23 9.09
C TYR A 102 0.42 7.79 9.21
N ASP A 103 0.03 7.42 10.43
CA ASP A 103 -0.70 6.19 10.69
C ASP A 103 -2.20 6.41 10.47
N GLY A 104 -2.80 5.58 9.61
CA GLY A 104 -4.22 5.57 9.32
C GLY A 104 -4.92 4.33 9.87
N VAL A 105 -6.18 4.49 10.29
CA VAL A 105 -7.03 3.38 10.74
C VAL A 105 -8.40 3.47 10.07
N ALA A 106 -8.87 2.37 9.51
CA ALA A 106 -10.21 2.25 8.96
C ALA A 106 -11.28 2.49 10.04
N ASP A 107 -12.26 3.32 9.68
CA ASP A 107 -13.49 3.54 10.44
C ASP A 107 -14.65 3.51 9.45
N GLY A 108 -15.26 2.33 9.32
CA GLY A 108 -16.29 2.05 8.32
C GLY A 108 -15.79 2.28 6.90
N SER A 109 -16.34 3.31 6.24
CA SER A 109 -16.00 3.71 4.87
C SER A 109 -15.03 4.91 4.83
N THR A 110 -14.21 5.09 5.86
CA THR A 110 -13.23 6.18 5.97
C THR A 110 -11.92 5.67 6.56
N ILE A 111 -10.83 6.43 6.36
CA ILE A 111 -9.56 6.21 7.08
C ILE A 111 -9.32 7.42 7.98
N ARG A 112 -9.27 7.19 9.29
CA ARG A 112 -8.96 8.19 10.33
C ARG A 112 -7.45 8.30 10.50
N PHE A 113 -6.93 9.52 10.62
CA PHE A 113 -5.52 9.77 10.93
C PHE A 113 -5.36 11.13 11.62
N VAL A 114 -4.21 11.38 12.23
CA VAL A 114 -3.91 12.64 12.92
C VAL A 114 -2.83 13.40 12.17
N ARG A 115 -3.10 14.65 11.80
CA ARG A 115 -2.13 15.58 11.20
C ARG A 115 -2.16 16.92 11.92
N ASP A 116 -1.01 17.43 12.31
CA ASP A 116 -0.88 18.69 13.05
C ASP A 116 -1.76 18.73 14.33
N GLY A 117 -1.91 17.59 15.00
CA GLY A 117 -2.77 17.43 16.19
C GLY A 117 -4.28 17.46 15.92
N LYS A 118 -4.71 17.39 14.65
CA LYS A 118 -6.12 17.35 14.26
C LYS A 118 -6.51 15.96 13.77
N ASP A 119 -7.64 15.47 14.24
CA ASP A 119 -8.27 14.28 13.68
C ASP A 119 -8.85 14.59 12.29
N LEU A 120 -8.38 13.86 11.29
CA LEU A 120 -8.85 13.94 9.91
C LEU A 120 -9.44 12.59 9.48
N ALA A 121 -10.24 12.62 8.42
CA ALA A 121 -10.83 11.44 7.83
C ALA A 121 -10.73 11.51 6.30
N ILE A 122 -10.10 10.50 5.71
CA ILE A 122 -10.09 10.28 4.27
C ILE A 122 -11.40 9.56 3.92
N ARG A 123 -12.13 10.09 2.95
CA ARG A 123 -13.36 9.44 2.43
C ARG A 123 -13.41 9.48 0.92
N GLN A 124 -14.18 8.58 0.33
CA GLN A 124 -14.51 8.68 -1.09
C GLN A 124 -15.33 9.96 -1.38
N GLY A 125 -15.11 10.53 -2.57
CA GLY A 125 -15.87 11.65 -3.08
C GLY A 125 -15.54 11.93 -4.54
N LYS A 126 -15.94 13.12 -5.00
CA LYS A 126 -15.72 13.59 -6.37
C LYS A 126 -14.79 14.78 -6.42
N GLY A 127 -14.24 15.02 -7.61
CA GLY A 127 -13.30 16.10 -7.87
C GLY A 127 -13.83 17.48 -7.51
N ASP A 128 -15.13 17.71 -7.68
CA ASP A 128 -15.78 18.98 -7.35
C ASP A 128 -15.81 19.25 -5.83
N GLU A 129 -15.78 18.20 -5.00
CA GLU A 129 -15.74 18.32 -3.54
C GLU A 129 -14.36 18.69 -3.01
N THR A 130 -13.31 18.59 -3.84
CA THR A 130 -11.93 18.91 -3.43
C THR A 130 -11.70 20.42 -3.31
N GLY A 131 -12.51 21.24 -4.00
CA GLY A 131 -12.26 22.68 -4.18
C GLY A 131 -11.13 23.00 -5.16
N LEU A 132 -10.48 21.99 -5.74
CA LEU A 132 -9.32 22.14 -6.63
C LEU A 132 -9.77 22.07 -8.10
N LYS A 133 -9.61 23.17 -8.83
CA LYS A 133 -10.04 23.28 -10.24
C LYS A 133 -9.46 22.19 -11.15
N TYR A 134 -8.21 21.77 -10.90
CA TYR A 134 -7.55 20.71 -11.65
C TYR A 134 -8.26 19.35 -11.54
N LEU A 135 -8.98 19.14 -10.44
CA LEU A 135 -9.66 17.88 -10.15
C LEU A 135 -11.15 17.92 -10.51
N ALA A 136 -11.71 19.09 -10.82
CA ALA A 136 -13.13 19.26 -11.12
C ALA A 136 -13.64 18.27 -12.19
N GLY A 137 -14.84 17.72 -11.97
CA GLY A 137 -15.47 16.72 -12.84
C GLY A 137 -14.93 15.29 -12.73
N LYS A 138 -13.80 15.04 -12.04
CA LYS A 138 -13.33 13.67 -11.77
C LYS A 138 -14.29 12.94 -10.83
N GLN A 139 -14.52 11.66 -11.07
CA GLN A 139 -15.50 10.87 -10.33
C GLN A 139 -14.88 10.02 -9.23
N GLU A 140 -13.59 9.74 -9.34
CA GLU A 140 -12.88 8.84 -8.44
C GLU A 140 -11.84 9.63 -7.66
N CYS A 141 -12.25 10.11 -6.49
CA CYS A 141 -11.41 10.94 -5.65
C CYS A 141 -11.53 10.54 -4.17
N LEU A 142 -10.49 10.88 -3.42
CA LEU A 142 -10.47 10.88 -1.98
C LEU A 142 -10.45 12.31 -1.47
N ILE A 143 -11.31 12.59 -0.49
CA ILE A 143 -11.44 13.89 0.16
C ILE A 143 -10.84 13.79 1.56
N VAL A 144 -9.91 14.69 1.88
CA VAL A 144 -9.32 14.82 3.22
C VAL A 144 -9.94 16.02 3.94
N VAL A 145 -10.06 17.16 3.23
CA VAL A 145 -10.71 18.36 3.74
C VAL A 145 -11.61 18.92 2.63
N ALA A 146 -12.92 18.84 2.81
CA ALA A 146 -13.88 19.26 1.78
C ALA A 146 -13.66 20.73 1.39
N GLY A 147 -13.62 20.99 0.08
CA GLY A 147 -13.39 22.31 -0.50
C GLY A 147 -11.96 22.83 -0.41
N GLN A 148 -11.01 22.05 0.13
CA GLN A 148 -9.63 22.48 0.32
C GLN A 148 -8.59 21.45 -0.13
N GLU A 149 -8.84 20.16 0.12
CA GLU A 149 -7.89 19.08 -0.10
C GLU A 149 -8.58 17.79 -0.54
N GLY A 150 -8.13 17.28 -1.67
CA GLY A 150 -8.44 15.94 -2.13
C GLY A 150 -7.57 15.55 -3.32
N TYR A 151 -7.66 14.28 -3.68
CA TYR A 151 -6.77 13.63 -4.65
C TYR A 151 -7.59 12.68 -5.49
N CYS A 152 -7.30 12.58 -6.79
CA CYS A 152 -8.08 11.74 -7.69
C CYS A 152 -7.19 10.75 -8.46
N ARG A 153 -7.85 9.76 -9.06
CA ARG A 153 -7.27 8.87 -10.07
C ARG A 153 -8.07 8.94 -11.38
#